data_AF-A0A849RZY3-F1
#
_entry.id   AF-A0A849RZY3-F1
#
_cell.length_a   1.000
_cell.length_b   1.000
_cell.length_c   1.000
_cell.angle_alpha   90.00
_cell.angle_beta   90.00
_cell.angle_gamma   90.00
#
_symmetry.space_group_name_H-M   'P 1'
#
loop_
_entity.id
_entity.type
_entity.pdbx_description
1 polymer ?
#
loop_
_entity_poly.entity_id
_entity_poly.type
_entity_poly.pdbx_seq_one_letter_code
_entity_poly.pdbx_strand_id
1 'polypeptide(L)'
;MESYSCPRFIFFRDGKRIVDWAHENLPITPERQRLVLRRFDEVVKGAVYGNTIVALLEGFIGGLAFWLVGLPSPILWGAVMAITAYIPFVGAALIWLPAAIYLALQGAYVQSAVLVVAGIVLAVVIDDLARNIIVGKASKLHSLIMFFSVIGGIQFFGIVGIVAGPLVVAVAVTLLETYRNE
;
A
#
# COMPACT_ATOMS: atom_id res chain seq x y z
N MET A 1 -22.44 -32.29 16.56
CA MET A 1 -22.46 -31.48 17.79
C MET A 1 -21.02 -31.08 18.05
N GLU A 2 -20.57 -30.07 17.33
CA GLU A 2 -20.46 -28.68 17.81
C GLU A 2 -19.24 -28.49 18.72
N SER A 3 -18.21 -27.82 18.21
CA SER A 3 -17.92 -26.47 18.70
C SER A 3 -16.92 -25.77 17.77
N TYR A 4 -17.36 -24.64 17.24
CA TYR A 4 -16.57 -23.64 16.52
C TYR A 4 -15.73 -22.83 17.52
N SER A 5 -14.44 -22.60 17.27
CA SER A 5 -13.58 -21.53 17.84
C SER A 5 -12.13 -21.77 17.40
N CYS A 6 -11.28 -20.89 16.86
CA CYS A 6 -11.28 -19.46 16.60
C CYS A 6 -10.07 -19.19 15.65
N PRO A 7 -10.20 -18.66 14.42
CA PRO A 7 -9.08 -18.60 13.47
C PRO A 7 -8.25 -17.30 13.52
N ARG A 8 -8.09 -16.64 14.69
CA ARG A 8 -7.54 -15.28 14.76
C ARG A 8 -6.14 -15.12 15.40
N PHE A 9 -5.51 -16.18 15.91
CA PHE A 9 -4.33 -16.00 16.79
C PHE A 9 -3.08 -16.86 16.50
N ILE A 10 -2.96 -17.48 15.32
CA ILE A 10 -1.85 -18.40 15.02
C ILE A 10 -0.78 -17.80 14.09
N PHE A 11 -1.06 -16.67 13.43
CA PHE A 11 -0.16 -16.18 12.38
C PHE A 11 1.08 -15.42 12.90
N PHE A 12 1.01 -14.78 14.07
CA PHE A 12 2.11 -13.92 14.58
C PHE A 12 3.00 -14.55 15.66
N ARG A 13 2.65 -15.74 16.17
CA ARG A 13 3.37 -16.39 17.29
C ARG A 13 4.25 -17.57 16.86
N ASP A 14 3.92 -18.23 15.75
CA ASP A 14 4.54 -19.51 15.35
C ASP A 14 5.46 -19.38 14.12
N GLY A 15 6.15 -18.24 13.95
CA GLY A 15 7.09 -18.03 12.84
C GLY A 15 8.19 -19.09 12.77
N LYS A 16 8.62 -19.64 13.91
CA LYS A 16 9.56 -20.77 13.97
C LYS A 16 8.94 -22.07 13.47
N ARG A 17 7.66 -22.32 13.78
CA ARG A 17 6.97 -23.57 13.46
C ARG A 17 6.65 -23.73 11.98
N ILE A 18 6.40 -22.62 11.27
CA ILE A 18 6.26 -22.61 9.80
C ILE A 18 7.61 -22.86 9.13
N VAL A 19 8.69 -22.31 9.69
CA VAL A 19 10.07 -22.56 9.23
C VAL A 19 10.47 -24.02 9.47
N ASP A 20 10.13 -24.58 10.64
CA ASP A 20 10.43 -25.97 10.99
C ASP A 20 9.61 -26.95 10.12
N TRP A 21 8.31 -26.69 9.91
CA TRP A 21 7.48 -27.50 9.01
C TRP A 21 7.95 -27.41 7.55
N ALA A 22 8.43 -26.24 7.11
CA ALA A 22 9.03 -26.06 5.80
C ALA A 22 10.38 -26.78 5.68
N HIS A 23 11.20 -26.81 6.73
CA HIS A 23 12.45 -27.57 6.74
C HIS A 23 12.25 -29.09 6.72
N GLU A 24 11.19 -29.59 7.36
CA GLU A 24 10.86 -31.01 7.38
C GLU A 24 10.23 -31.50 6.06
N ASN A 25 9.49 -30.65 5.34
CA ASN A 25 8.76 -31.04 4.13
C ASN A 25 9.36 -30.51 2.81
N LEU A 26 10.24 -29.52 2.85
CA LEU A 26 10.95 -29.01 1.67
C LEU A 26 12.46 -29.22 1.86
N PRO A 27 13.12 -30.02 0.99
CA PRO A 27 14.57 -30.12 0.97
C PRO A 27 15.15 -28.85 0.34
N ILE A 28 15.18 -27.75 1.09
CA ILE A 28 15.70 -26.47 0.61
C ILE A 28 17.22 -26.51 0.73
N THR A 29 17.89 -26.75 -0.40
CA THR A 29 19.35 -26.68 -0.52
C THR A 29 19.85 -25.28 -0.05
N PRO A 30 21.01 -25.16 0.61
CA PRO A 30 21.57 -23.87 1.04
C PRO A 30 21.74 -22.82 -0.08
N GLU A 31 21.72 -23.25 -1.34
CA GLU A 31 21.65 -22.38 -2.52
C GLU A 31 20.27 -21.72 -2.70
N ARG A 32 19.16 -22.45 -2.47
CA ARG A 32 17.80 -21.91 -2.52
C ARG A 32 17.52 -20.94 -1.36
N GLN A 33 18.02 -21.21 -0.15
CA GLN A 33 17.92 -20.25 0.96
C GLN A 33 18.61 -18.92 0.65
N ARG A 34 19.82 -18.96 0.09
CA ARG A 34 20.54 -17.76 -0.35
C ARG A 34 19.81 -17.01 -1.46
N LEU A 35 19.20 -17.74 -2.40
CA LEU A 35 18.37 -17.15 -3.45
C LEU A 35 17.13 -16.44 -2.87
N VAL A 36 16.46 -17.04 -1.89
CA VAL A 36 15.30 -16.42 -1.21
C VAL A 36 15.71 -15.17 -0.45
N LEU A 37 16.79 -15.22 0.34
CA LEU A 37 17.29 -14.05 1.08
C LEU A 37 17.70 -12.91 0.15
N ARG A 38 18.36 -13.25 -0.97
CA ARG A 38 18.74 -12.26 -1.98
C ARG A 38 17.52 -11.62 -2.65
N ARG A 39 16.52 -12.41 -3.02
CA ARG A 39 15.27 -11.86 -3.58
C ARG A 39 14.50 -11.01 -2.56
N PHE A 40 14.52 -11.41 -1.29
CA PHE A 40 13.92 -10.62 -0.23
C PHE A 40 14.62 -9.27 -0.09
N ASP A 41 15.95 -9.25 -0.10
CA ASP A 41 16.75 -8.03 -0.07
C ASP A 41 16.53 -7.14 -1.31
N GLU A 42 16.45 -7.74 -2.50
CA GLU A 42 16.11 -7.02 -3.75
C GLU A 42 14.70 -6.40 -3.69
N VAL A 43 13.70 -7.12 -3.15
CA VAL A 43 12.32 -6.62 -3.00
C VAL A 43 12.24 -5.52 -1.94
N VAL A 44 12.89 -5.70 -0.78
CA VAL A 44 12.90 -4.69 0.28
C VAL A 44 13.61 -3.42 -0.20
N LYS A 45 14.77 -3.55 -0.83
CA LYS A 45 15.48 -2.39 -1.40
C LYS A 45 14.63 -1.70 -2.47
N GLY A 46 14.05 -2.45 -3.40
CA GLY A 46 13.17 -1.91 -4.44
C GLY A 46 11.97 -1.16 -3.85
N ALA A 47 11.33 -1.72 -2.82
CA ALA A 47 10.22 -1.08 -2.13
C ALA A 47 10.64 0.18 -1.39
N VAL A 48 11.76 0.16 -0.65
CA VAL A 48 12.26 1.33 0.07
C VAL A 48 12.63 2.45 -0.89
N TYR A 49 13.48 2.18 -1.89
CA TYR A 49 13.91 3.20 -2.85
C TYR A 49 12.73 3.74 -3.68
N GLY A 50 11.81 2.87 -4.12
CA GLY A 50 10.62 3.27 -4.86
C GLY A 50 9.71 4.15 -4.03
N ASN A 51 9.44 3.75 -2.79
CA ASN A 51 8.57 4.51 -1.89
C ASN A 51 9.20 5.84 -1.44
N THR A 52 10.53 5.89 -1.27
CA THR A 52 11.22 7.15 -0.96
C THR A 52 11.06 8.17 -2.09
N ILE A 53 11.21 7.77 -3.35
CA ILE A 53 11.06 8.68 -4.49
C ILE A 53 9.60 9.19 -4.56
N VAL A 54 8.64 8.28 -4.41
CA VAL A 54 7.21 8.61 -4.36
C VAL A 54 6.91 9.60 -3.24
N ALA A 55 7.36 9.33 -2.03
CA ALA A 55 7.15 10.19 -0.87
C ALA A 55 7.72 11.61 -1.07
N LEU A 56 8.90 11.74 -1.68
CA LEU A 56 9.50 13.04 -1.99
C LEU A 56 8.68 13.81 -3.02
N LEU A 57 8.18 13.13 -4.06
CA LEU A 57 7.32 13.74 -5.07
C LEU A 57 5.98 14.18 -4.47
N GLU A 58 5.34 13.35 -3.64
CA GLU A 58 4.11 13.72 -2.94
C GLU A 58 4.30 14.92 -2.03
N GLY A 59 5.35 14.92 -1.21
CA GLY A 59 5.62 16.04 -0.32
C GLY A 59 5.94 17.33 -1.06
N PHE A 60 6.65 17.24 -2.18
CA PHE A 60 6.98 18.41 -3.00
C PHE A 60 5.74 18.97 -3.69
N ILE A 61 4.98 18.14 -4.41
CA ILE A 61 3.80 18.59 -5.15
C ILE A 61 2.68 18.99 -4.18
N GLY A 62 2.49 18.24 -3.10
CA GLY A 62 1.57 18.58 -2.02
C GLY A 62 1.95 19.88 -1.31
N GLY A 63 3.24 20.10 -1.05
CA GLY A 63 3.76 21.36 -0.53
C GLY A 63 3.48 22.55 -1.46
N LEU A 64 3.64 22.37 -2.77
CA LEU A 64 3.27 23.38 -3.77
C LEU A 64 1.75 23.64 -3.77
N ALA A 65 0.93 22.60 -3.67
CA ALA A 65 -0.52 22.74 -3.56
C ALA A 65 -0.91 23.54 -2.30
N PHE A 66 -0.31 23.24 -1.14
CA PHE A 66 -0.51 23.99 0.11
C PHE A 66 -0.09 25.46 -0.02
N TRP A 67 1.01 25.73 -0.72
CA TRP A 67 1.46 27.10 -0.97
C TRP A 67 0.46 27.88 -1.86
N LEU A 68 -0.02 27.25 -2.94
CA LEU A 68 -0.98 27.85 -3.86
C LEU A 68 -2.32 28.19 -3.20
N VAL A 69 -2.79 27.36 -2.27
CA VAL A 69 -4.05 27.61 -1.54
C VAL A 69 -3.89 28.58 -0.37
N GLY A 70 -2.66 29.03 -0.08
CA GLY A 70 -2.38 30.00 0.98
C GLY A 70 -2.33 29.39 2.38
N LEU A 71 -2.08 28.09 2.51
CA LEU A 71 -1.93 27.44 3.81
C LEU A 71 -0.66 27.97 4.51
N PRO A 72 -0.69 28.24 5.83
CA PRO A 72 0.50 28.64 6.56
C PRO A 72 1.52 27.49 6.59
N SER A 73 2.80 27.82 6.42
CA SER A 73 3.93 26.87 6.49
C SER A 73 3.83 25.69 5.49
N PRO A 74 3.73 25.97 4.17
CA PRO A 74 3.55 24.92 3.15
C PRO A 74 4.70 23.92 3.10
N ILE A 75 5.93 24.36 3.41
CA ILE A 75 7.11 23.48 3.48
C ILE A 75 6.95 22.45 4.62
N LEU A 76 6.44 22.87 5.77
CA LEU A 76 6.22 21.98 6.91
C LEU A 76 5.16 20.93 6.58
N TRP A 77 4.03 21.35 6.01
CA TRP A 77 2.97 20.42 5.63
C TRP A 77 3.38 19.46 4.51
N GLY A 78 4.15 19.94 3.53
CA GLY A 78 4.75 19.10 2.49
C GLY A 78 5.74 18.07 3.07
N ALA A 79 6.56 18.46 4.06
CA ALA A 79 7.46 17.52 4.73
C ALA A 79 6.70 16.46 5.55
N VAL A 80 5.65 16.86 6.29
CA VAL A 80 4.78 15.93 7.02
C VAL A 80 4.09 14.97 6.04
N MET A 81 3.64 15.48 4.89
CA MET A 81 3.05 14.68 3.81
C MET A 81 4.05 13.66 3.26
N ALA A 82 5.30 14.04 3.00
CA ALA A 82 6.35 13.11 2.58
C ALA A 82 6.62 11.99 3.61
N ILE A 83 6.61 12.33 4.91
CA ILE A 83 6.81 11.33 5.96
C ILE A 83 5.61 10.37 6.02
N THR A 84 4.39 10.91 5.95
CA THR A 84 3.16 10.12 6.02
C THR A 84 2.91 9.28 4.76
N ALA A 85 3.44 9.68 3.59
CA ALA A 85 3.41 8.93 2.33
C ALA A 85 4.03 7.52 2.41
N TYR A 86 4.81 7.23 3.45
CA TYR A 86 5.24 5.85 3.74
C TYR A 86 4.09 4.92 4.17
N ILE A 87 2.91 5.46 4.47
CA ILE A 87 1.68 4.74 4.72
C ILE A 87 0.87 4.72 3.42
N PRO A 88 0.86 3.61 2.66
CA PRO A 88 0.17 3.54 1.38
C PRO A 88 -1.34 3.83 1.52
N PHE A 89 -1.96 4.40 0.49
CA PHE A 89 -3.39 4.73 0.37
C PHE A 89 -3.94 5.79 1.34
N VAL A 90 -3.28 6.03 2.47
CA VAL A 90 -3.83 6.85 3.56
C VAL A 90 -2.90 8.00 3.93
N GLY A 91 -1.60 7.86 3.73
CA GLY A 91 -0.57 8.81 4.13
C GLY A 91 -0.83 10.25 3.69
N ALA A 92 -0.88 10.48 2.39
CA ALA A 92 -1.17 11.78 1.81
C ALA A 92 -2.56 12.34 2.23
N ALA A 93 -3.58 11.48 2.23
CA ALA A 93 -4.97 11.84 2.57
C ALA A 93 -5.12 12.34 4.01
N LEU A 94 -4.34 11.81 4.95
CA LEU A 94 -4.32 12.28 6.34
C LEU A 94 -3.89 13.74 6.47
N ILE A 95 -3.19 14.30 5.48
CA ILE A 95 -2.69 15.67 5.53
C ILE A 95 -3.57 16.61 4.72
N TRP A 96 -3.83 16.31 3.45
CA TRP A 96 -4.56 17.25 2.60
C TRP A 96 -6.05 17.33 2.95
N LEU A 97 -6.67 16.25 3.44
CA LEU A 97 -8.10 16.22 3.72
C LEU A 97 -8.48 17.08 4.93
N PRO A 98 -7.80 16.99 6.10
CA PRO A 98 -8.01 17.94 7.19
C PRO A 98 -7.68 19.39 6.82
N ALA A 99 -6.64 19.61 6.00
CA ALA A 99 -6.29 20.95 5.51
C ALA A 99 -7.40 21.54 4.62
N ALA A 100 -8.01 20.72 3.75
CA ALA A 100 -9.13 21.15 2.93
C ALA A 100 -10.38 21.45 3.75
N ILE A 101 -10.68 20.63 4.77
CA ILE A 101 -11.76 20.87 5.73
C ILE A 101 -11.52 22.18 6.48
N TYR A 102 -10.30 22.42 6.96
CA TYR A 102 -9.93 23.65 7.64
C TYR A 102 -10.17 24.89 6.76
N LEU A 103 -9.75 24.86 5.49
CA LEU A 103 -10.02 25.94 4.54
C LEU A 103 -11.52 26.14 4.32
N ALA A 104 -12.31 25.06 4.19
CA ALA A 104 -13.76 25.17 4.03
C ALA A 104 -14.42 25.82 5.25
N LEU A 105 -13.97 25.49 6.46
CA LEU A 105 -14.46 26.09 7.71
C LEU A 105 -14.12 27.58 7.83
N GLN A 106 -13.06 28.04 7.16
CA GLN A 106 -12.72 29.47 7.07
C GLN A 106 -13.50 30.23 5.98
N GLY A 107 -14.40 29.57 5.25
CA GLY A 107 -15.12 30.16 4.11
C GLY A 107 -14.31 30.21 2.82
N ALA A 108 -13.11 29.64 2.81
CA ALA A 108 -12.21 29.55 1.67
C ALA A 108 -12.59 28.37 0.73
N TYR A 109 -13.83 28.38 0.22
CA TYR A 109 -14.39 27.25 -0.54
C TYR A 109 -13.63 26.94 -1.84
N VAL A 110 -13.15 27.96 -2.56
CA VAL A 110 -12.40 27.77 -3.81
C VAL A 110 -11.06 27.10 -3.54
N GLN A 111 -10.32 27.59 -2.53
CA GLN A 111 -9.04 27.03 -2.12
C GLN A 111 -9.19 25.60 -1.60
N SER A 112 -10.25 25.34 -0.82
CA SER A 112 -10.61 24.00 -0.38
C SER A 112 -10.88 23.06 -1.56
N ALA A 113 -11.71 23.47 -2.53
CA ALA A 113 -12.02 22.66 -3.70
C ALA A 113 -10.76 22.36 -4.54
N VAL A 114 -9.90 23.36 -4.77
CA VAL A 114 -8.62 23.18 -5.46
C VAL A 114 -7.75 22.17 -4.72
N LEU A 115 -7.67 22.25 -3.39
CA LEU A 115 -6.88 21.33 -2.59
C LEU A 115 -7.42 19.90 -2.64
N VAL A 116 -8.74 19.72 -2.59
CA VAL A 116 -9.39 18.40 -2.71
C VAL A 116 -9.09 17.79 -4.08
N VAL A 117 -9.24 18.56 -5.15
CA VAL A 117 -8.94 18.08 -6.51
C VAL A 117 -7.47 17.71 -6.64
N ALA A 118 -6.56 18.57 -6.16
CA ALA A 118 -5.12 18.29 -6.18
C ALA A 118 -4.76 17.03 -5.37
N GLY A 119 -5.35 16.86 -4.18
CA GLY A 119 -5.13 15.70 -3.32
C GLY A 119 -5.64 14.39 -3.94
N ILE A 120 -6.80 14.40 -4.59
CA ILE A 120 -7.33 13.23 -5.31
C ILE A 120 -6.45 12.90 -6.52
N VAL A 121 -6.06 13.91 -7.30
CA VAL A 121 -5.18 13.70 -8.48
C VAL A 121 -3.83 13.13 -8.04
N LEU A 122 -3.24 13.65 -6.95
CA LEU A 122 -2.01 13.11 -6.39
C LEU A 122 -2.16 11.65 -5.97
N ALA A 123 -3.21 11.32 -5.21
CA ALA A 123 -3.46 9.95 -4.78
C ALA A 123 -3.62 9.00 -5.99
N VAL A 124 -4.44 9.37 -6.98
CA VAL A 124 -4.64 8.51 -8.17
C VAL A 124 -3.35 8.37 -8.96
N VAL A 125 -2.68 9.47 -9.29
CA VAL A 125 -1.51 9.42 -10.18
C VAL A 125 -0.34 8.73 -9.50
N ILE A 126 -0.04 9.07 -8.26
CA ILE A 126 1.17 8.60 -7.59
C ILE A 126 0.98 7.19 -7.02
N ASP A 127 -0.15 6.90 -6.37
CA ASP A 127 -0.40 5.56 -5.81
C ASP A 127 -0.61 4.52 -6.93
N ASP A 128 -1.34 4.87 -8.00
CA ASP A 128 -1.54 3.92 -9.10
C ASP A 128 -0.24 3.74 -9.92
N LEU A 129 0.60 4.77 -10.06
CA LEU A 129 1.90 4.63 -10.74
C LEU A 129 2.86 3.74 -9.94
N ALA A 130 2.94 3.92 -8.62
CA ALA A 130 3.72 3.05 -7.74
C ALA A 130 3.28 1.59 -7.88
N ARG A 131 1.95 1.35 -7.91
CA ARG A 131 1.38 0.03 -8.09
C ARG A 131 1.65 -0.57 -9.47
N ASN A 132 1.56 0.23 -10.54
CA ASN A 132 1.83 -0.20 -11.91
C ASN A 132 3.31 -0.56 -12.13
N ILE A 133 4.24 0.13 -11.46
CA ILE A 133 5.68 -0.16 -11.53
C ILE A 133 6.01 -1.47 -10.78
N ILE A 134 5.38 -1.70 -9.63
CA ILE A 134 5.65 -2.88 -8.79
C ILE A 134 5.01 -4.15 -9.36
N VAL A 135 3.79 -4.05 -9.90
CA VAL A 135 3.02 -5.23 -10.35
C VAL A 135 3.26 -5.55 -11.83
N GLY A 136 3.86 -4.65 -12.60
CA GLY A 136 4.02 -4.82 -14.04
C GLY A 136 2.67 -4.81 -14.77
N LYS A 137 2.70 -4.71 -16.10
CA LYS A 137 1.56 -4.49 -17.00
C LYS A 137 0.46 -5.58 -17.00
N ALA A 138 0.43 -6.50 -16.03
CA ALA A 138 -0.55 -7.56 -15.94
C ALA A 138 -1.66 -7.19 -14.94
N SER A 139 -2.83 -6.99 -15.52
CA SER A 139 -4.16 -6.93 -14.91
C SER A 139 -4.55 -5.61 -14.24
N LYS A 140 -5.57 -5.02 -14.86
CA LYS A 140 -6.38 -3.88 -14.45
C LYS A 140 -7.23 -4.24 -13.23
N LEU A 141 -6.62 -4.75 -12.17
CA LEU A 141 -7.33 -4.97 -10.92
C LEU A 141 -7.63 -3.62 -10.32
N HIS A 142 -8.91 -3.23 -10.43
CA HIS A 142 -9.45 -1.97 -9.92
C HIS A 142 -8.93 -1.72 -8.51
N SER A 143 -8.45 -0.51 -8.22
CA SER A 143 -7.81 -0.18 -6.93
C SER A 143 -8.68 -0.54 -5.71
N LEU A 144 -10.01 -0.57 -5.88
CA LEU A 144 -10.98 -1.10 -4.91
C LEU A 144 -10.74 -2.57 -4.53
N ILE A 145 -10.54 -3.45 -5.50
CA ILE A 145 -10.34 -4.89 -5.29
C ILE A 145 -9.07 -5.10 -4.46
N MET A 146 -8.02 -4.35 -4.78
CA MET A 146 -6.76 -4.41 -4.04
C MET A 146 -6.90 -3.85 -2.62
N PHE A 147 -7.65 -2.76 -2.43
CA PHE A 147 -7.96 -2.23 -1.10
C PHE A 147 -8.68 -3.26 -0.22
N PHE A 148 -9.75 -3.86 -0.75
CA PHE A 148 -10.46 -4.95 -0.05
C PHE A 148 -9.58 -6.18 0.14
N SER A 149 -8.64 -6.47 -0.78
CA SER A 149 -7.68 -7.56 -0.63
C SER A 149 -6.73 -7.35 0.55
N VAL A 150 -6.28 -6.12 0.79
CA VAL A 150 -5.43 -5.77 1.93
C VAL A 150 -6.23 -5.84 3.23
N ILE A 151 -7.45 -5.30 3.28
CA ILE A 151 -8.30 -5.37 4.47
C ILE A 151 -8.65 -6.83 4.80
N GLY A 152 -9.12 -7.59 3.82
CA GLY A 152 -9.41 -9.01 3.97
C GLY A 152 -8.15 -9.79 4.35
N GLY A 153 -7.05 -9.52 3.67
CA GLY A 153 -5.75 -10.10 3.98
C GLY A 153 -5.34 -9.85 5.42
N ILE A 154 -5.47 -8.62 5.93
CA ILE A 154 -5.17 -8.29 7.33
C ILE A 154 -6.09 -9.04 8.28
N GLN A 155 -7.38 -9.14 7.94
CA GLN A 155 -8.37 -9.82 8.78
C GLN A 155 -8.13 -11.33 8.89
N PHE A 156 -7.60 -11.98 7.84
CA PHE A 156 -7.33 -13.43 7.81
C PHE A 156 -5.88 -13.79 8.18
N PHE A 157 -4.90 -12.96 7.81
CA PHE A 157 -3.46 -13.26 7.91
C PHE A 157 -2.68 -12.23 8.75
N GLY A 158 -3.33 -11.25 9.39
CA GLY A 158 -2.66 -10.20 10.18
C GLY A 158 -1.79 -9.27 9.33
N ILE A 159 -0.70 -8.72 9.88
CA ILE A 159 0.17 -7.78 9.14
C ILE A 159 0.70 -8.35 7.80
N VAL A 160 0.98 -9.66 7.72
CA VAL A 160 1.43 -10.29 6.47
C VAL A 160 0.33 -10.33 5.41
N GLY A 161 -0.93 -10.21 5.84
CA GLY A 161 -2.09 -9.97 5.01
C GLY A 161 -1.97 -8.77 4.06
N ILE A 162 -1.15 -7.77 4.39
CA ILE A 162 -0.87 -6.63 3.51
C ILE A 162 -0.23 -7.08 2.19
N VAL A 163 0.61 -8.13 2.24
CA VAL A 163 1.27 -8.70 1.07
C VAL A 163 0.50 -9.90 0.53
N ALA A 164 0.02 -10.77 1.43
CA ALA A 164 -0.67 -12.00 1.07
C ALA A 164 -2.05 -11.76 0.43
N GLY A 165 -2.78 -10.73 0.86
CA GLY A 165 -4.10 -10.38 0.32
C GLY A 165 -4.08 -10.09 -1.19
N PRO A 166 -3.25 -9.13 -1.64
CA PRO A 166 -3.04 -8.87 -3.06
C PRO A 166 -2.59 -10.08 -3.87
N LEU A 167 -1.70 -10.91 -3.32
CA LEU A 167 -1.21 -12.12 -3.98
C LEU A 167 -2.34 -13.13 -4.25
N VAL A 168 -3.19 -13.38 -3.26
CA VAL A 168 -4.33 -14.32 -3.40
C VAL A 168 -5.30 -13.82 -4.48
N VAL A 169 -5.61 -12.52 -4.48
CA VAL A 169 -6.47 -11.91 -5.49
C VAL A 169 -5.86 -11.99 -6.88
N ALA A 170 -4.56 -11.70 -7.02
CA ALA A 170 -3.87 -11.79 -8.30
C ALA A 170 -3.93 -13.21 -8.88
N VAL A 171 -3.71 -14.25 -8.05
CA VAL A 171 -3.84 -15.65 -8.47
C VAL A 171 -5.27 -15.98 -8.87
N ALA A 172 -6.26 -15.59 -8.05
CA ALA A 172 -7.67 -15.87 -8.33
C ALA A 172 -8.13 -15.24 -9.65
N VAL A 173 -7.74 -13.99 -9.91
CA VAL A 173 -8.09 -13.27 -11.14
C VAL A 173 -7.41 -13.88 -12.34
N THR A 174 -6.13 -14.26 -12.22
CA THR A 174 -5.39 -14.93 -13.30
C THR A 174 -6.06 -16.25 -13.68
N LEU A 175 -6.52 -17.04 -12.70
CA LEU A 175 -7.25 -18.28 -12.95
C LEU A 175 -8.60 -18.02 -13.65
N LEU A 176 -9.34 -17.00 -13.22
CA LEU A 176 -10.61 -16.61 -13.85
C LEU A 176 -10.43 -16.08 -15.28
N GLU A 177 -9.40 -15.28 -15.52
CA GLU A 177 -9.06 -14.79 -16.87
C GLU A 177 -8.64 -15.95 -17.79
N THR A 178 -7.89 -16.93 -17.27
CA THR A 178 -7.51 -18.14 -18.02
C THR A 178 -8.74 -18.95 -18.40
N TYR A 179 -9.68 -19.16 -17.45
CA TYR A 179 -10.91 -19.91 -17.71
C TYR A 179 -11.90 -19.18 -18.63
N ARG A 180 -11.90 -17.84 -18.65
CA ARG A 180 -12.79 -17.05 -19.52
C ARG A 180 -12.27 -16.90 -20.95
N ASN A 181 -10.97 -17.10 -21.16
CA ASN A 181 -10.33 -17.02 -22.48
C ASN A 181 -10.22 -18.40 -23.16
N GLU A 182 -10.72 -19.45 -22.52
CA GLU A 182 -11.13 -20.72 -23.13
C GLU A 182 -12.65 -20.71 -23.40
#